data_AF-A0A099PAT4-F1
#
_entry.id   AF-A0A099PAT4-F1
#
_cell.length_a   1.000
_cell.length_b   1.000
_cell.length_c   1.000
_cell.angle_alpha   90.00
_cell.angle_beta   90.00
_cell.angle_gamma   90.00
#
_symmetry.space_group_name_H-M   'P 1'
#
loop_
_entity.id
_entity.type
_entity.pdbx_description
1 polymer ?
#
loop_
_entity_poly.entity_id
_entity_poly.type
_entity_poly.pdbx_seq_one_letter_code
_entity_poly.pdbx_strand_id
1 'polypeptide(L)'
;MSQPKATPLVRKIEELPVELEASLARSLYLLSRIVTEGPCAGRMKNLLMQFERVKTHPDVGQQLQETVMGLEQQWQQIYAERLTNHAGQCNCAEKKVH
;
A
#
# COMPACT_ATOMS: atom_id res chain seq x y z
N MET A 1 -8.50 28.29 46.27
CA MET A 1 -9.15 27.56 45.16
C MET A 1 -8.19 27.52 44.00
N SER A 2 -7.52 26.39 43.77
CA SER A 2 -6.53 26.24 42.71
C SER A 2 -7.21 25.70 41.46
N GLN A 3 -7.17 26.46 40.36
CA GLN A 3 -7.67 26.02 39.06
C GLN A 3 -6.84 24.82 38.56
N PRO A 4 -7.47 23.77 38.00
CA PRO A 4 -6.73 22.70 37.35
C PRO A 4 -6.07 23.25 36.07
N LYS A 5 -4.73 23.19 36.00
CA LYS A 5 -3.99 23.38 34.76
C LYS A 5 -4.45 22.30 33.78
N ALA A 6 -5.16 22.69 32.72
CA ALA A 6 -5.37 21.83 31.58
C ALA A 6 -4.01 21.53 30.95
N THR A 7 -3.47 20.35 31.19
CA THR A 7 -2.31 19.84 30.45
C THR A 7 -2.79 19.66 29.00
N PRO A 8 -2.21 20.38 28.02
CA PRO A 8 -2.55 20.11 26.64
C PRO A 8 -1.95 18.75 26.30
N LEU A 9 -2.79 17.72 26.24
CA LEU A 9 -2.51 16.45 25.59
C LEU A 9 -2.39 16.72 24.08
N VAL A 10 -1.34 17.45 23.68
CA VAL A 10 -0.88 17.41 22.29
C VAL A 10 -0.26 16.02 22.15
N ARG A 11 -1.10 15.05 21.76
CA ARG A 11 -0.61 13.81 21.19
C ARG A 11 0.31 14.23 20.05
N LYS A 12 1.62 14.04 20.21
CA LYS A 12 2.52 14.00 19.05
C LYS A 12 1.97 12.91 18.16
N ILE A 13 1.35 13.30 17.05
CA ILE A 13 1.17 12.39 15.94
C ILE A 13 2.61 12.11 15.52
N GLU A 14 3.10 10.90 15.81
CA GLU A 14 4.39 10.47 15.29
C GLU A 14 4.25 10.46 13.77
N GLU A 15 4.81 11.48 13.13
CA GLU A 15 4.85 11.58 11.68
C GLU A 15 5.65 10.40 11.13
N LEU A 16 5.11 9.73 10.13
CA LEU A 16 5.80 8.61 9.49
C LEU A 16 6.98 9.18 8.69
N PRO A 17 8.10 8.44 8.58
CA PRO A 17 9.18 8.83 7.68
C PRO A 17 8.65 9.02 6.26
N VAL A 18 9.11 10.08 5.59
CA VAL A 18 8.65 10.46 4.24
C VAL A 18 8.75 9.30 3.23
N GLU A 19 9.77 8.44 3.35
CA GLU A 19 9.94 7.27 2.48
C GLU A 19 8.87 6.19 2.71
N LEU A 20 8.49 5.98 3.97
CA LEU A 20 7.42 5.07 4.37
C LEU A 20 6.07 5.61 3.90
N GLU A 21 5.81 6.91 4.09
CA GLU A 21 4.61 7.59 3.58
C GLU A 21 4.50 7.48 2.07
N ALA A 22 5.59 7.73 1.34
CA ALA A 22 5.63 7.61 -0.12
C ALA A 22 5.32 6.18 -0.58
N SER A 23 5.86 5.17 0.11
CA SER A 23 5.62 3.75 -0.21
C SER A 23 4.18 3.34 0.07
N LEU A 24 3.57 3.82 1.16
CA LEU A 24 2.16 3.62 1.48
C LEU A 24 1.24 4.31 0.47
N ALA A 25 1.48 5.59 0.18
CA ALA A 25 0.71 6.35 -0.80
C ALA A 25 0.76 5.67 -2.18
N ARG A 26 1.94 5.18 -2.59
CA ARG A 26 2.11 4.46 -3.85
C ARG A 26 1.36 3.12 -3.85
N SER A 27 1.36 2.40 -2.72
CA SER A 27 0.60 1.15 -2.56
C SER A 27 -0.90 1.39 -2.72
N LEU A 28 -1.44 2.40 -2.03
CA LEU A 28 -2.85 2.78 -2.12
C LEU A 28 -3.24 3.23 -3.54
N TYR A 29 -2.38 4.00 -4.20
CA TYR A 29 -2.58 4.38 -5.60
C TYR A 29 -2.61 3.16 -6.52
N LEU A 30 -1.68 2.21 -6.38
CA LEU A 30 -1.65 1.02 -7.22
C LEU A 30 -2.91 0.15 -7.00
N LEU A 31 -3.33 -0.03 -5.75
CA LEU A 31 -4.58 -0.71 -5.41
C LEU A 31 -5.79 -0.03 -6.07
N SER A 32 -5.90 1.30 -5.97
CA SER A 32 -7.03 2.03 -6.57
C SER A 32 -7.04 1.89 -8.10
N ARG A 33 -5.86 1.94 -8.74
CA ARG A 33 -5.71 1.69 -10.18
C ARG A 33 -6.15 0.27 -10.54
N ILE A 34 -5.78 -0.72 -9.74
CA ILE A 34 -6.15 -2.11 -10.00
C ILE A 34 -7.66 -2.32 -9.85
N VAL A 35 -8.30 -1.69 -8.86
CA VAL A 35 -9.76 -1.73 -8.72
C VAL A 35 -10.46 -1.05 -9.89
N THR A 36 -9.95 0.10 -10.35
CA THR A 36 -10.61 0.91 -11.40
C THR A 36 -10.34 0.43 -12.82
N GLU A 37 -9.14 -0.07 -13.10
CA GLU A 37 -8.70 -0.45 -14.45
C GLU A 37 -8.37 -1.94 -14.59
N GLY A 38 -8.72 -2.74 -13.58
CA GLY A 38 -8.38 -4.16 -13.52
C GLY A 38 -6.89 -4.41 -13.23
N PRO A 39 -6.52 -5.67 -12.94
CA PRO A 39 -5.13 -6.04 -12.66
C PRO A 39 -4.27 -6.07 -13.92
N CYS A 40 -2.97 -5.81 -13.75
CA CYS A 40 -1.98 -5.80 -14.82
C CYS A 40 -0.62 -6.17 -14.26
N ALA A 41 0.13 -7.04 -14.95
CA ALA A 41 1.38 -7.63 -14.42
C ALA A 41 2.36 -6.56 -13.91
N GLY A 42 2.51 -5.45 -14.63
CA GLY A 42 3.37 -4.34 -14.22
C GLY A 42 2.89 -3.64 -12.94
N ARG A 43 1.58 -3.36 -12.81
CA ARG A 43 0.99 -2.73 -11.62
C ARG A 43 1.07 -3.66 -10.41
N MET A 44 0.84 -4.95 -10.61
CA MET A 44 0.91 -5.97 -9.57
C MET A 44 2.33 -6.15 -9.05
N LYS A 45 3.32 -6.28 -9.95
CA LYS A 45 4.73 -6.30 -9.57
C LYS A 45 5.12 -5.05 -8.78
N ASN A 46 4.68 -3.88 -9.22
CA ASN A 46 4.97 -2.64 -8.52
C ASN A 46 4.33 -2.61 -7.12
N LEU A 47 3.10 -3.10 -6.98
CA LEU A 47 2.41 -3.16 -5.69
C LEU A 47 3.17 -4.05 -4.70
N LEU A 48 3.59 -5.25 -5.13
CA LEU A 48 4.39 -6.15 -4.30
C LEU A 48 5.72 -5.52 -3.88
N MET A 49 6.39 -4.79 -4.78
CA MET A 49 7.61 -4.05 -4.43
C MET A 49 7.36 -2.97 -3.38
N GLN A 50 6.23 -2.25 -3.45
CA GLN A 50 5.91 -1.25 -2.42
C GLN A 50 5.56 -1.90 -1.08
N PHE A 51 4.82 -3.02 -1.09
CA PHE A 51 4.57 -3.80 0.12
C PHE A 51 5.86 -4.29 0.76
N GLU A 52 6.81 -4.80 -0.02
CA GLU A 52 8.12 -5.20 0.49
C GLU A 52 8.83 -4.03 1.18
N ARG A 53 8.90 -2.86 0.51
CA ARG A 53 9.51 -1.65 1.08
C ARG A 53 8.89 -1.24 2.41
N VAL A 54 7.55 -1.31 2.51
CA VAL A 54 6.85 -0.97 3.76
C VAL A 54 7.16 -1.99 4.85
N LYS A 55 7.10 -3.30 4.56
CA LYS A 55 7.34 -4.37 5.56
C LYS A 55 8.77 -4.37 6.09
N THR A 56 9.75 -4.00 5.26
CA THR A 56 11.16 -4.02 5.63
C THR A 56 11.66 -2.66 6.15
N HIS A 57 10.80 -1.63 6.19
CA HIS A 57 11.20 -0.32 6.65
C HIS A 57 11.52 -0.36 8.16
N PRO A 58 12.65 0.19 8.63
CA PRO A 58 13.04 0.11 10.05
C PRO A 58 12.02 0.74 11.00
N ASP A 59 11.36 1.80 10.55
CA ASP A 59 10.36 2.53 11.33
C ASP A 59 8.91 2.03 11.13
N VAL A 60 8.71 0.87 10.48
CA VAL A 60 7.37 0.30 10.36
C VAL A 60 6.94 -0.29 11.70
N GLY A 61 5.81 0.17 12.23
CA GLY A 61 5.20 -0.47 13.40
C GLY A 61 4.67 -1.86 13.08
N GLN A 62 4.71 -2.77 14.05
CA GLN A 62 4.27 -4.17 13.91
C GLN A 62 2.86 -4.30 13.30
N GLN A 63 1.90 -3.50 13.76
CA GLN A 63 0.53 -3.53 13.25
C GLN A 63 0.45 -3.21 11.75
N LEU A 64 1.22 -2.22 11.29
CA LEU A 64 1.26 -1.84 9.89
C LEU A 64 1.97 -2.93 9.06
N GLN A 65 3.05 -3.51 9.58
CA GLN A 65 3.75 -4.62 8.96
C GLN A 65 2.82 -5.83 8.74
N GLU A 66 2.10 -6.26 9.79
CA GLU A 66 1.12 -7.36 9.72
C GLU A 66 -0.02 -7.05 8.74
N THR A 67 -0.51 -5.81 8.73
CA THR A 67 -1.56 -5.37 7.79
C THR A 67 -1.08 -5.52 6.35
N VAL A 68 0.14 -5.08 6.05
CA VAL A 68 0.71 -5.15 4.69
C VAL A 68 0.99 -6.58 4.28
N MET A 69 1.47 -7.44 5.20
CA MET A 69 1.61 -8.88 4.96
C MET A 69 0.27 -9.55 4.64
N GLY A 70 -0.79 -9.21 5.38
CA GLY A 70 -2.13 -9.73 5.10
C GLY A 70 -2.66 -9.28 3.73
N LEU A 71 -2.47 -8.01 3.38
CA LEU A 71 -2.84 -7.48 2.07
C LEU A 71 -2.05 -8.15 0.94
N GLU A 72 -0.75 -8.38 1.13
CA GLU A 72 0.08 -9.08 0.16
C GLU A 72 -0.40 -10.52 -0.07
N GLN A 73 -0.71 -11.26 1.00
CA GLN A 73 -1.18 -12.64 0.90
C GLN A 73 -2.52 -12.72 0.15
N GLN A 74 -3.48 -11.84 0.49
CA GLN A 74 -4.75 -11.74 -0.24
C GLN A 74 -4.51 -11.38 -1.71
N TRP A 75 -3.56 -10.49 -1.98
CA TRP A 75 -3.22 -10.08 -3.34
C TRP A 75 -2.65 -11.23 -4.18
N GLN A 76 -1.77 -12.05 -3.59
CA GLN A 76 -1.20 -13.23 -4.24
C GLN A 76 -2.26 -14.29 -4.54
N GLN A 77 -3.24 -14.49 -3.65
CA GLN A 77 -4.36 -15.40 -3.89
C GLN A 77 -5.22 -14.94 -5.07
N ILE A 78 -5.64 -13.68 -5.08
CA ILE A 78 -6.41 -13.08 -6.18
C ILE A 78 -5.63 -13.17 -7.50
N TYR A 79 -4.30 -12.98 -7.46
CA TYR A 79 -3.46 -13.10 -8.64
C TYR A 79 -3.43 -14.53 -9.19
N ALA A 80 -3.22 -15.52 -8.33
CA ALA A 80 -3.17 -16.92 -8.72
C ALA A 80 -4.51 -17.36 -9.35
N GLU A 81 -5.63 -16.98 -8.75
CA GLU A 81 -6.98 -17.24 -9.28
C GLU A 81 -7.25 -16.54 -10.62
N ARG A 82 -6.65 -15.37 -10.86
CA ARG A 82 -6.83 -14.65 -12.13
C ARG A 82 -5.90 -15.14 -13.22
N LEU A 83 -4.70 -15.59 -12.90
CA LEU A 83 -3.79 -16.19 -13.88
C LEU A 83 -4.37 -17.50 -14.46
N THR A 84 -5.05 -18.29 -13.63
CA THR A 84 -5.71 -19.52 -14.07
C THR A 84 -6.95 -19.25 -14.93
N ASN A 85 -7.65 -18.14 -14.70
CA ASN A 85 -8.90 -17.81 -15.39
C ASN A 85 -8.77 -16.82 -16.56
N HIS A 86 -7.70 -16.03 -16.62
CA HIS A 86 -7.47 -14.98 -17.62
C HIS A 86 -6.03 -14.99 -18.16
N ALA A 87 -5.60 -16.15 -18.66
CA ALA A 87 -4.36 -16.29 -19.42
C ALA A 87 -4.46 -15.48 -20.72
N GLY A 88 -4.11 -14.19 -20.66
CA GLY A 88 -3.96 -13.32 -21.81
C GLY A 88 -4.95 -12.16 -21.81
N GLN A 89 -4.48 -11.01 -21.32
CA GLN A 89 -4.57 -9.69 -21.97
C GLN A 89 -4.45 -8.61 -20.89
N CYS A 90 -3.21 -8.20 -20.64
CA CYS A 90 -2.90 -7.03 -19.85
C CYS A 90 -2.63 -5.87 -20.83
N ASN A 91 -3.64 -5.07 -21.16
CA ASN A 91 -3.50 -3.85 -22.00
C ASN A 91 -2.87 -2.69 -21.21
N CYS A 92 -1.69 -2.92 -20.62
CA CYS A 92 -0.90 -1.86 -19.98
C CYS A 92 -0.05 -1.05 -20.99
N ALA A 93 -0.27 -1.22 -22.30
CA ALA A 93 0.55 -0.63 -23.37
C ALA A 93 -0.03 0.64 -24.05
N GLU A 94 -1.27 1.06 -23.79
CA GLU A 94 -1.94 2.07 -24.66
C GLU A 94 -2.35 3.39 -24.01
N LYS A 95 -1.59 3.92 -23.04
CA LYS A 95 -1.70 5.35 -22.71
C LYS A 95 -0.33 6.03 -22.77
N LYS A 96 0.22 6.15 -23.98
CA LYS A 96 1.02 7.34 -24.31
C LYS A 96 0.04 8.51 -24.34
N VAL A 97 -0.05 9.22 -23.22
CA VAL A 97 -0.70 10.54 -23.19
C VAL A 97 0.19 11.45 -24.03
N HIS A 98 -0.31 11.86 -25.19
CA HIS A 98 0.27 12.90 -26.04
C HIS A 98 0.09 14.27 -25.40
#